data_AF-F2Y5T0-F1
#
_entry.id   AF-F2Y5T0-F1
#
_cell.length_a   1.000
_cell.length_b   1.000
_cell.length_c   1.000
_cell.angle_alpha   90.00
_cell.angle_beta   90.00
_cell.angle_gamma   90.00
#
_symmetry.space_group_name_H-M   'P 1'
#
loop_
_entity.id
_entity.type
_entity.pdbx_description
1 polymer ?
#
loop_
_entity_poly.entity_id
_entity_poly.type
_entity_poly.pdbx_seq_one_letter_code
_entity_poly.pdbx_strand_id
1 'polypeptide(L)'
;DWEAWRPRWAFNWDTKDIYRQRSRALVQGQHPDWPAPWVEAAAQDQFEGAARAWMAGTLRLGQALRPRGLWGFYGFPDCYNYDFKNPNYTGQCPPGIRAQNDQ
;
A
#
# COMPACT_ATOMS: atom_id res chain seq x y z
N ASP A 1 15.34 1.88 2.17
CA ASP A 1 14.27 1.50 3.10
C ASP A 1 13.08 2.41 2.87
N TRP A 2 11.88 1.87 2.67
CA TRP A 2 10.68 2.66 2.34
C TRP A 2 9.50 2.21 3.18
N GLU A 3 9.15 3.04 4.17
CA GLU A 3 8.15 2.65 5.16
C GLU A 3 6.98 3.64 5.28
N ALA A 4 7.11 4.82 4.67
CA ALA A 4 6.15 5.92 4.76
C ALA A 4 4.71 5.47 4.44
N TRP A 5 4.50 4.89 3.27
CA TRP A 5 3.22 4.38 2.78
C TRP A 5 3.32 2.90 2.37
N ARG A 6 2.17 2.26 2.15
CA ARG A 6 2.07 0.88 1.64
C ARG A 6 1.47 0.89 0.23
N PRO A 7 1.91 0.01 -0.69
CA PRO A 7 1.41 0.03 -2.07
C PRO A 7 -0.05 -0.40 -2.19
N ARG A 8 -0.57 -1.17 -1.23
CA ARG A 8 -2.00 -1.50 -1.13
C ARG A 8 -2.72 -0.43 -0.32
N TRP A 9 -3.77 0.17 -0.88
CA TRP A 9 -4.60 1.19 -0.23
C TRP A 9 -5.08 0.76 1.15
N ALA A 10 -5.53 -0.50 1.25
CA ALA A 10 -6.05 -1.11 2.48
C ALA A 10 -5.06 -1.10 3.66
N PHE A 11 -3.75 -1.07 3.39
CA PHE A 11 -2.71 -1.10 4.43
C PHE A 11 -2.21 0.28 4.87
N ASN A 12 -2.82 1.35 4.37
CA ASN A 12 -2.54 2.73 4.79
C ASN A 12 -3.51 3.19 5.89
N TRP A 13 -3.61 2.41 6.95
CA TRP A 13 -4.36 2.70 8.19
C TRP A 13 -3.51 3.40 9.26
N ASP A 14 -4.13 3.74 10.39
CA ASP A 14 -3.55 4.48 11.52
C ASP A 14 -2.83 5.77 11.07
N THR A 15 -1.57 5.96 11.46
CA THR A 15 -0.79 7.15 11.08
C THR A 15 -0.53 7.25 9.58
N LYS A 16 -0.71 6.15 8.81
CA LYS A 16 -0.60 6.15 7.35
C LYS A 16 -1.91 6.57 6.66
N ASP A 17 -3.01 6.75 7.40
CA ASP A 17 -4.28 7.22 6.83
C ASP A 17 -4.16 8.59 6.16
N ILE A 18 -3.15 9.38 6.54
CA ILE A 18 -2.82 10.63 5.86
C ILE A 18 -2.64 10.46 4.35
N TYR A 19 -2.09 9.34 3.86
CA TYR A 19 -1.93 9.11 2.42
C TYR A 19 -3.27 8.91 1.72
N ARG A 20 -4.23 8.26 2.38
CA ARG A 20 -5.61 8.15 1.88
C ARG A 20 -6.32 9.49 1.87
N GLN A 21 -6.21 10.25 2.96
CA GLN A 21 -6.79 11.59 3.07
C GLN A 21 -6.25 12.55 2.00
N ARG A 22 -4.93 12.57 1.78
CA ARG A 22 -4.30 13.45 0.77
C ARG A 22 -4.63 13.01 -0.65
N SER A 23 -4.73 11.71 -0.92
CA SER A 23 -5.15 11.21 -2.23
C SER A 23 -6.59 11.63 -2.54
N ARG A 24 -7.51 11.54 -1.58
CA ARG A 24 -8.89 12.02 -1.73
C ARG A 24 -8.96 13.53 -1.91
N ALA A 25 -8.20 14.29 -1.11
CA ALA A 25 -8.14 15.75 -1.24
C ALA A 25 -7.63 16.19 -2.61
N LEU A 26 -6.65 15.49 -3.17
CA LEU A 26 -6.13 15.75 -4.51
C LEU A 26 -7.20 15.52 -5.59
N VAL A 27 -7.92 14.40 -5.53
CA VAL A 27 -9.00 14.08 -6.48
C VAL A 27 -10.17 15.06 -6.33
N GLN A 28 -10.60 15.37 -5.10
CA GLN A 28 -11.67 16.34 -4.84
C GLN A 28 -11.31 17.75 -5.35
N GLY A 29 -10.05 18.16 -5.21
CA GLY A 29 -9.58 19.44 -5.73
C GLY A 29 -9.64 19.53 -7.26
N GLN A 30 -9.48 18.42 -7.97
CA GLN A 30 -9.61 18.33 -9.43
C GLN A 30 -11.06 18.17 -9.89
N HIS A 31 -11.89 17.56 -9.04
CA HIS A 31 -13.30 17.28 -9.31
C HIS A 31 -14.19 17.75 -8.14
N PRO A 32 -14.41 19.07 -7.97
CA PRO A 32 -15.13 19.61 -6.82
C PRO A 32 -16.57 19.09 -6.67
N ASP A 33 -17.21 18.74 -7.78
CA ASP A 33 -18.61 18.30 -7.84
C ASP A 33 -18.78 16.77 -7.71
N TRP A 34 -17.68 16.00 -7.61
CA TRP A 34 -17.79 14.55 -7.50
C TRP A 34 -18.30 14.09 -6.13
N PRO A 35 -19.19 13.08 -6.08
CA PRO A 35 -19.62 12.49 -4.84
C PRO A 35 -18.50 11.66 -4.19
N ALA A 36 -18.51 11.57 -2.87
CA ALA A 36 -17.45 10.92 -2.10
C ALA A 36 -17.06 9.50 -2.56
N PRO A 37 -18.00 8.59 -2.95
CA PRO A 37 -17.61 7.27 -3.44
C PRO A 37 -16.80 7.28 -4.74
N TRP A 38 -17.02 8.25 -5.62
CA TRP A 38 -16.26 8.38 -6.87
C TRP A 38 -14.86 8.90 -6.58
N VAL A 39 -14.75 9.85 -5.66
CA VAL A 39 -13.47 10.38 -5.17
C VAL A 39 -12.65 9.29 -4.48
N GLU A 40 -13.27 8.45 -3.65
CA GLU A 40 -12.61 7.32 -2.99
C GLU A 40 -12.07 6.32 -4.01
N ALA A 41 -12.89 5.88 -4.96
CA ALA A 41 -12.48 4.91 -5.99
C ALA A 41 -11.32 5.45 -6.85
N ALA A 42 -11.44 6.69 -7.34
CA ALA A 42 -10.40 7.30 -8.14
C ALA A 42 -9.11 7.55 -7.34
N ALA A 43 -9.21 7.96 -6.07
CA ALA A 43 -8.06 8.15 -5.20
C ALA A 43 -7.32 6.83 -4.94
N GLN A 44 -8.07 5.75 -4.71
CA GLN A 44 -7.50 4.41 -4.55
C GLN A 44 -6.75 3.97 -5.81
N ASP A 45 -7.38 4.05 -6.98
CA ASP A 45 -6.78 3.62 -8.25
C ASP A 45 -5.54 4.44 -8.60
N GLN A 46 -5.61 5.77 -8.46
CA GLN A 46 -4.46 6.66 -8.72
C GLN A 46 -3.31 6.36 -7.75
N PHE A 47 -3.61 6.15 -6.46
CA PHE A 47 -2.60 5.86 -5.45
C PHE A 47 -1.93 4.50 -5.69
N GLU A 48 -2.70 3.42 -5.84
CA GLU A 48 -2.12 2.07 -6.04
C GLU A 48 -1.35 1.98 -7.36
N GLY A 49 -1.85 2.62 -8.42
CA GLY A 49 -1.16 2.72 -9.70
C GLY A 49 0.18 3.45 -9.59
N ALA A 50 0.20 4.62 -8.94
CA ALA A 50 1.42 5.37 -8.70
C ALA A 50 2.39 4.61 -7.78
N ALA A 51 1.92 4.07 -6.67
CA ALA A 51 2.73 3.33 -5.72
C ALA A 51 3.42 2.12 -6.38
N ARG A 52 2.68 1.36 -7.21
CA ARG A 52 3.23 0.26 -8.01
C ARG A 52 4.29 0.75 -8.98
N ALA A 53 4.02 1.81 -9.73
CA ALA A 53 4.95 2.36 -10.72
C ALA A 53 6.28 2.76 -10.05
N TRP A 54 6.22 3.45 -8.91
CA TRP A 54 7.39 3.88 -8.15
C TRP A 54 8.18 2.70 -7.58
N MET A 55 7.54 1.80 -6.85
CA MET A 55 8.24 0.67 -6.21
C MET A 55 8.83 -0.29 -7.25
N ALA A 56 8.05 -0.69 -8.25
CA ALA A 56 8.53 -1.60 -9.30
C ALA A 56 9.59 -0.94 -10.18
N GLY A 57 9.42 0.33 -10.54
CA GLY A 57 10.41 1.10 -11.31
C GLY A 57 11.75 1.20 -10.58
N THR A 58 11.72 1.44 -9.27
CA THR A 58 12.92 1.51 -8.42
C THR A 58 13.67 0.17 -8.39
N LEU A 59 12.96 -0.95 -8.18
CA LEU A 59 13.59 -2.28 -8.20
C LEU A 59 14.18 -2.62 -9.58
N ARG A 60 13.43 -2.34 -10.65
CA ARG A 60 13.92 -2.57 -12.03
C ARG A 60 15.18 -1.77 -12.32
N LEU A 61 15.22 -0.49 -11.92
CA LEU A 61 16.39 0.35 -12.09
C LEU A 61 17.58 -0.17 -11.29
N GLY A 62 17.36 -0.56 -10.03
CA GLY A 62 18.38 -1.17 -9.18
C GLY A 62 18.98 -2.43 -9.81
N GLN A 63 18.12 -3.33 -10.30
CA GLN A 63 18.52 -4.55 -11.01
C GLN A 63 19.28 -4.24 -12.31
N ALA A 64 18.82 -3.28 -13.11
CA ALA A 64 19.50 -2.89 -14.35
C ALA A 64 20.91 -2.35 -14.10
N LEU A 65 21.08 -1.53 -13.05
CA LEU A 65 22.38 -0.94 -12.71
C LEU A 65 23.30 -1.89 -11.96
N ARG A 66 22.74 -2.82 -11.16
CA ARG A 66 23.47 -3.79 -10.33
C ARG A 66 22.77 -5.15 -10.44
N PRO A 67 23.01 -5.91 -11.53
CA PRO A 67 22.27 -7.13 -11.83
C PRO A 67 22.55 -8.29 -10.87
N ARG A 68 23.61 -8.22 -10.07
CA ARG A 68 23.93 -9.20 -9.02
C ARG A 68 23.45 -8.79 -7.63
N GLY A 69 22.73 -7.66 -7.52
CA GLY A 69 22.19 -7.20 -6.24
C GLY A 69 20.96 -8.00 -5.82
N LEU A 70 20.86 -8.32 -4.54
CA LEU A 70 19.67 -8.93 -3.94
C LEU A 70 18.69 -7.82 -3.56
N TRP A 71 17.97 -7.31 -4.55
CA TRP A 71 17.05 -6.18 -4.38
C TRP A 71 15.71 -6.62 -3.82
N GLY A 72 15.26 -5.95 -2.76
CA GLY A 72 13.95 -6.13 -2.15
C GLY A 72 13.63 -4.94 -1.24
N PHE A 73 12.36 -4.83 -0.85
CA PHE A 73 11.94 -3.85 0.14
C PHE A 73 11.89 -4.51 1.52
N TYR A 74 12.41 -3.82 2.52
CA TYR A 74 12.26 -4.22 3.91
C TYR A 74 10.78 -4.24 4.31
N GLY A 75 10.38 -5.22 5.12
CA GLY A 75 9.01 -5.35 5.63
C GLY A 75 7.98 -5.92 4.64
N PHE A 76 8.40 -6.50 3.51
CA PHE A 76 7.49 -7.14 2.54
C PHE A 76 7.76 -8.64 2.35
N PRO A 77 6.71 -9.49 2.31
CA PRO A 77 5.32 -9.19 2.68
C PRO A 77 5.16 -9.04 4.21
N ASP A 78 4.22 -8.21 4.64
CA ASP A 78 3.74 -8.20 6.02
C ASP A 78 2.51 -9.11 6.15
N CYS A 79 2.44 -9.86 7.24
CA CYS A 79 1.35 -10.78 7.57
C CYS A 79 0.27 -10.12 8.44
N TYR A 80 0.57 -8.98 9.08
CA TYR A 80 -0.32 -8.25 9.99
C TYR A 80 -0.97 -9.13 11.08
N ASN A 81 -0.28 -10.19 11.51
CA ASN A 81 -0.70 -11.13 12.56
C ASN A 81 -0.37 -10.60 13.97
N TYR A 82 -0.71 -9.35 14.24
CA TYR A 82 -0.31 -8.64 15.46
C TYR A 82 -1.34 -8.75 16.61
N ASP A 83 -2.34 -9.63 16.48
CA ASP A 83 -3.41 -9.82 17.45
C ASP A 83 -2.99 -10.72 18.64
N PHE A 84 -1.79 -10.50 19.19
CA PHE A 84 -1.15 -11.35 20.21
C PHE A 84 -1.96 -11.55 21.51
N LYS A 85 -2.93 -10.68 21.79
CA LYS A 85 -3.80 -10.78 22.97
C LYS A 85 -5.03 -11.67 22.72
N ASN A 86 -5.22 -12.16 21.51
CA ASN A 86 -6.31 -13.07 21.16
C ASN A 86 -6.07 -14.45 21.80
N PRO A 87 -7.00 -14.99 22.60
CA PRO A 87 -6.83 -16.31 23.21
C PRO A 87 -6.75 -17.45 22.17
N ASN A 88 -7.26 -17.22 20.95
CA ASN A 88 -7.20 -18.16 19.82
C ASN A 88 -6.09 -17.81 18.82
N TYR A 89 -5.02 -17.13 19.26
CA TYR A 89 -3.94 -16.70 18.38
C TYR A 89 -3.21 -17.90 17.73
N THR A 90 -3.25 -17.97 16.40
CA THR A 90 -2.62 -19.05 15.61
C THR A 90 -1.34 -18.60 14.90
N GLY A 91 -1.03 -17.30 14.92
CA GLY A 91 0.02 -16.71 14.09
C GLY A 91 -0.29 -16.65 12.60
N GLN A 92 -1.47 -17.09 12.16
CA GLN A 92 -1.88 -16.96 10.77
C GLN A 92 -2.16 -15.50 10.41
N CYS A 93 -1.85 -15.12 9.18
CA CYS A 93 -2.24 -13.81 8.68
C CYS A 93 -3.77 -13.67 8.71
N PRO A 94 -4.32 -12.54 9.18
CA PRO A 94 -5.75 -12.32 9.22
C PRO A 94 -6.43 -12.50 7.85
N PRO A 95 -7.75 -12.75 7.83
CA PRO A 95 -8.53 -12.84 6.60
C PRO A 95 -8.31 -11.61 5.70
N GLY A 96 -8.18 -11.85 4.39
CA GLY A 96 -7.95 -10.80 3.40
C GLY A 96 -6.50 -10.32 3.26
N ILE A 97 -5.62 -10.51 4.25
CA ILE A 97 -4.21 -10.08 4.14
C ILE A 97 -3.49 -10.83 3.03
N ARG A 98 -3.63 -12.16 2.96
CA ARG A 98 -3.05 -12.96 1.87
C ARG A 98 -3.57 -12.50 0.51
N ALA A 99 -4.87 -12.25 0.40
CA ALA A 99 -5.46 -11.76 -0.85
C ALA A 99 -4.91 -10.40 -1.28
N GLN A 100 -4.58 -9.49 -0.35
CA GLN A 100 -3.91 -8.22 -0.66
C GLN A 100 -2.42 -8.42 -1.02
N ASN A 101 -1.75 -9.42 -0.45
CA ASN A 101 -0.36 -9.77 -0.79
C ASN A 101 -0.26 -10.46 -2.16
N ASP A 102 -1.34 -11.08 -2.64
CA ASP A 102 -1.43 -11.71 -3.96
C ASP A 102 -1.67 -10.69 -5.10
N GLN A 103 -1.99 -9.43 -4.79
CA GLN A 103 -2.24 -8.32 -5.74
C GLN A 103 -1.01 -7.45 -5.97
#